data_AF-A0AAJ0ZRV1-F1
#
_entry.id   AF-A0AAJ0ZRV1-F1
#
_cell.length_a   1.000
_cell.length_b   1.000
_cell.length_c   1.000
_cell.angle_alpha   90.00
_cell.angle_beta   90.00
_cell.angle_gamma   90.00
#
_symmetry.space_group_name_H-M   'P 1'
#
loop_
_entity.id
_entity.type
_entity.pdbx_description
1 polymer ?
#
loop_
_entity_poly.entity_id
_entity_poly.type
_entity_poly.pdbx_seq_one_letter_code
_entity_poly.pdbx_strand_id
1 'polypeptide(L)'
;YNEDELGGVNESTLFMARHNGTWETDTSVFANPYGVNTEQNYVYANITNFGSIFAPFGTDSIAPTWSDNQSSYPSKYSPSTYSQFNISWTDNVDMDTVLFESNYSGTPQNYSMSNSTYGGSIYNYSTILPAGTFYWKSWANDTNNNWNVSDTWYITIEKAPTAITLLLNGTDGDKTYPTGSVANFTVILNVSGKTVYLDSNMTGWVLQSGTTPLMNYTTIQHVGRFNITGYFPGDANYSSSLSTHFTRGGKPDGSNCTSPSDCLGGYCVHGICRSSSTYCGDNYCDSGEDCASCSADCGACPMPSLPPPPKPPEEKPPVAVPAAPVIWPQPCSGWIAGKSYPIPKACSITLVGELIDGKPADGTVAILVYGDSMVVNNLSAITPTNLNCNQKPLSAYEINMTADIINYCMNYKGKLGDINESTLSVWQLSEGKWQELPSDMILHDTNIICANITSAQTPYMIAGFVPVVGITPEVALAAIQKANATIAQAEAAGKNIEIARQLLVAAEKAYLDCKYGDAKDLADRAMASIAGLPIIPIIIIAAIGILAILIAIAYWTLRMRVKPKMAVSSAQTVTEQTRNK
;
A
#
# COMPACT_ATOMS: atom_id res chain seq x y z
N TYR A 1 38.09 -43.77 -22.27
CA TYR A 1 37.64 -42.38 -22.31
C TYR A 1 38.88 -41.51 -22.25
N ASN A 2 38.79 -40.25 -22.63
CA ASN A 2 39.80 -39.23 -22.35
C ASN A 2 39.25 -38.26 -21.29
N GLU A 3 40.12 -37.51 -20.61
CA GLU A 3 39.69 -36.56 -19.55
C GLU A 3 38.67 -35.53 -20.06
N ASP A 4 38.86 -35.03 -21.29
CA ASP A 4 37.95 -34.07 -21.91
C ASP A 4 36.54 -34.66 -22.16
N GLU A 5 36.40 -35.99 -22.25
CA GLU A 5 35.12 -36.68 -22.46
C GLU A 5 34.32 -36.82 -21.16
N LEU A 6 34.94 -36.67 -19.99
CA LEU A 6 34.26 -36.82 -18.71
C LEU A 6 33.32 -35.66 -18.41
N GLY A 7 33.59 -34.45 -18.90
CA GLY A 7 32.65 -33.33 -18.86
C GLY A 7 32.07 -32.99 -17.47
N GLY A 8 32.81 -33.29 -16.39
CA GLY A 8 32.37 -33.10 -15.01
C GLY A 8 32.03 -34.36 -14.22
N VAL A 9 32.04 -35.53 -14.87
CA VAL A 9 31.83 -36.81 -14.21
C VAL A 9 33.04 -37.19 -13.35
N ASN A 10 32.81 -37.58 -12.10
CA ASN A 10 33.83 -38.11 -11.22
C ASN A 10 34.33 -39.45 -11.74
N GLU A 11 35.57 -39.46 -12.22
CA GLU A 11 36.20 -40.64 -12.81
C GLU A 11 36.18 -41.87 -11.90
N SER A 12 36.37 -41.68 -10.60
CA SER A 12 36.38 -42.79 -9.61
C SER A 12 35.01 -43.46 -9.42
N THR A 13 33.94 -42.81 -9.88
CA THR A 13 32.57 -43.31 -9.78
C THR A 13 32.09 -43.98 -11.06
N LEU A 14 32.95 -44.03 -12.08
CA LEU A 14 32.58 -44.62 -13.36
C LEU A 14 32.30 -46.12 -13.23
N PHE A 15 31.24 -46.57 -13.90
CA PHE A 15 30.88 -47.96 -14.03
C PHE A 15 30.23 -48.24 -15.39
N MET A 16 30.19 -49.52 -15.78
CA MET A 16 29.52 -49.94 -17.01
C MET A 16 28.05 -50.25 -16.73
N ALA A 17 27.12 -49.55 -17.37
CA ALA A 17 25.70 -49.88 -17.34
C ALA A 17 25.31 -50.69 -18.59
N ARG A 18 24.28 -51.54 -18.46
CA ARG A 18 23.76 -52.37 -19.56
C ARG A 18 22.29 -52.07 -19.82
N HIS A 19 21.92 -51.88 -21.08
CA HIS A 19 20.53 -51.71 -21.49
C HIS A 19 19.98 -52.98 -22.15
N ASN A 20 18.93 -53.54 -21.54
CA ASN A 20 18.17 -54.70 -22.05
C ASN A 20 16.66 -54.47 -21.89
N GLY A 21 16.17 -53.35 -22.46
CA GLY A 21 14.79 -52.85 -22.28
C GLY A 21 14.63 -51.87 -21.13
N THR A 22 15.47 -51.98 -20.09
CA THR A 22 15.72 -50.99 -19.04
C THR A 22 17.22 -50.90 -18.77
N TRP A 23 17.68 -49.80 -18.18
CA TRP A 23 19.08 -49.64 -17.76
C TRP A 23 19.34 -50.42 -16.46
N GLU A 24 20.28 -51.35 -16.52
CA GLU A 24 20.85 -52.07 -15.38
C GLU A 24 22.13 -51.34 -14.94
N THR A 25 22.10 -50.81 -13.73
CA THR A 25 23.21 -50.05 -13.12
C THR A 25 23.81 -50.75 -11.91
N ASP A 26 23.20 -51.82 -11.40
CA ASP A 26 23.80 -52.63 -10.35
C ASP A 26 24.95 -53.45 -10.93
N THR A 27 26.18 -53.06 -10.61
CA THR A 27 27.35 -53.74 -11.19
C THR A 27 27.54 -55.18 -10.71
N SER A 28 26.88 -55.58 -9.62
CA SER A 28 26.99 -56.93 -9.07
C SER A 28 26.44 -58.02 -9.99
N VAL A 29 25.62 -57.65 -10.98
CA VAL A 29 25.03 -58.59 -11.95
C VAL A 29 25.92 -58.81 -13.19
N PHE A 30 27.05 -58.11 -13.30
CA PHE A 30 28.01 -58.32 -14.39
C PHE A 30 28.99 -59.46 -14.07
N ALA A 31 29.53 -60.09 -15.11
CA ALA A 31 30.56 -61.09 -14.91
C ALA A 31 31.86 -60.41 -14.44
N ASN A 32 32.58 -61.08 -13.55
CA ASN A 32 33.90 -60.63 -13.11
C ASN A 32 34.95 -60.90 -14.23
N PRO A 33 35.94 -60.00 -14.43
CA PRO A 33 36.17 -58.75 -13.72
C PRO A 33 35.40 -57.57 -14.30
N TYR A 34 35.05 -56.61 -13.44
CA TYR A 34 34.48 -55.31 -13.82
C TYR A 34 35.10 -54.21 -12.94
N GLY A 35 35.17 -52.98 -13.46
CA GLY A 35 35.71 -51.84 -12.72
C GLY A 35 36.10 -50.66 -13.61
N VAL A 36 36.79 -49.70 -12.99
CA VAL A 36 37.40 -48.54 -13.63
C VAL A 36 38.92 -48.59 -13.43
N ASN A 37 39.67 -48.21 -14.45
CA ASN A 37 41.11 -47.96 -14.35
C ASN A 37 41.36 -46.50 -14.68
N THR A 38 41.59 -45.69 -13.64
CA THR A 38 41.79 -44.24 -13.74
C THR A 38 43.21 -43.83 -14.13
N GLU A 39 44.17 -44.76 -14.15
CA GLU A 39 45.53 -44.47 -14.62
C GLU A 39 45.63 -44.61 -16.15
N GLN A 40 44.75 -45.42 -16.73
CA GLN A 40 44.73 -45.76 -18.15
C GLN A 40 43.43 -45.34 -18.85
N ASN A 41 42.54 -44.65 -18.13
CA ASN A 41 41.30 -44.04 -18.58
C ASN A 41 40.34 -44.99 -19.31
N TYR A 42 40.01 -46.14 -18.70
CA TYR A 42 38.98 -47.03 -19.23
C TYR A 42 38.09 -47.65 -18.15
N VAL A 43 36.83 -47.88 -18.51
CA VAL A 43 35.86 -48.69 -17.78
C VAL A 43 35.75 -50.05 -18.45
N TYR A 44 35.69 -51.12 -17.67
CA TYR A 44 35.60 -52.49 -18.18
C TYR A 44 34.56 -53.30 -17.39
N ALA A 45 33.92 -54.24 -18.08
CA ALA A 45 33.09 -55.26 -17.48
C ALA A 45 33.11 -56.50 -18.37
N ASN A 46 33.16 -57.69 -17.78
CA ASN A 46 33.03 -58.92 -18.53
C ASN A 46 31.55 -59.18 -18.86
N ILE A 47 31.26 -59.45 -20.14
CA ILE A 47 29.90 -59.61 -20.64
C ILE A 47 29.75 -60.97 -21.31
N THR A 48 28.65 -61.66 -21.01
CA THR A 48 28.36 -63.01 -21.54
C THR A 48 27.32 -62.99 -22.67
N ASN A 49 26.70 -61.83 -22.94
CA ASN A 49 25.69 -61.64 -23.97
C ASN A 49 25.93 -60.33 -24.75
N PHE A 50 26.17 -60.44 -26.05
CA PHE A 50 26.46 -59.32 -26.96
C PHE A 50 25.21 -58.65 -27.55
N GLY A 51 24.01 -59.05 -27.13
CA GLY A 51 22.74 -58.48 -27.60
C GLY A 51 22.31 -57.17 -26.90
N SER A 52 23.10 -56.63 -25.98
CA SER A 52 22.76 -55.45 -25.18
C SER A 52 23.59 -54.22 -25.56
N ILE A 53 23.05 -53.02 -25.30
CA ILE A 53 23.80 -51.77 -25.39
C ILE A 53 24.51 -51.55 -24.05
N PHE A 54 25.76 -51.08 -24.09
CA PHE A 54 26.55 -50.77 -22.89
C PHE A 54 27.01 -49.32 -22.95
N ALA A 55 26.99 -48.64 -21.82
CA ALA A 55 27.47 -47.26 -21.71
C ALA A 55 28.15 -47.04 -20.35
N PRO A 56 29.27 -46.29 -20.30
CA PRO A 56 29.83 -45.85 -19.04
C PRO A 56 28.93 -44.78 -18.41
N PHE A 57 28.70 -44.89 -17.11
CA PHE A 57 28.00 -43.89 -16.28
C PHE A 57 28.89 -43.53 -15.10
N GLY A 58 28.77 -42.31 -14.58
CA GLY A 58 29.38 -41.89 -13.33
C GLY A 58 28.56 -40.76 -12.71
N THR A 59 28.92 -40.36 -11.50
CA THR A 59 28.25 -39.25 -10.81
C THR A 59 28.91 -37.94 -11.18
N ASP A 60 28.11 -36.87 -11.24
CA ASP A 60 28.62 -35.52 -11.42
C ASP A 60 29.51 -35.08 -10.23
N SER A 61 30.51 -34.25 -10.52
CA SER A 61 31.43 -33.65 -9.53
C SER A 61 31.61 -32.14 -9.69
N ILE A 62 30.93 -31.54 -10.65
CA ILE A 62 30.95 -30.08 -10.82
C ILE A 62 29.97 -29.50 -9.82
N ALA A 63 30.41 -28.49 -9.07
CA ALA A 63 29.51 -27.81 -8.15
C ALA A 63 28.74 -26.68 -8.86
N PRO A 64 27.54 -26.33 -8.38
CA PRO A 64 26.75 -25.25 -8.95
C PRO A 64 27.54 -23.94 -9.01
N THR A 65 27.32 -23.11 -10.02
CA THR A 65 27.96 -21.79 -10.15
C THR A 65 26.94 -20.67 -9.98
N TRP A 66 27.31 -19.62 -9.24
CA TRP A 66 26.44 -18.46 -9.01
C TRP A 66 26.75 -17.26 -9.91
N SER A 67 25.74 -16.43 -10.17
CA SER A 67 25.87 -15.12 -10.83
C SER A 67 24.78 -14.14 -10.38
N ASP A 68 24.86 -12.89 -10.83
CA ASP A 68 23.77 -11.91 -10.81
C ASP A 68 23.07 -11.70 -9.46
N ASN A 69 23.84 -11.40 -8.40
CA ASN A 69 23.23 -10.94 -7.15
C ASN A 69 22.43 -9.65 -7.40
N GLN A 70 21.15 -9.69 -7.05
CA GLN A 70 20.28 -8.52 -6.97
C GLN A 70 19.64 -8.45 -5.58
N SER A 71 20.16 -7.54 -4.75
CA SER A 71 19.63 -7.26 -3.42
C SER A 71 18.92 -5.90 -3.39
N SER A 72 17.73 -5.85 -2.81
CA SER A 72 16.95 -4.63 -2.60
C SER A 72 16.40 -4.61 -1.18
N TYR A 73 16.71 -3.57 -0.41
CA TYR A 73 16.30 -3.45 0.98
C TYR A 73 16.13 -1.97 1.37
N PRO A 74 15.27 -1.66 2.35
CA PRO A 74 15.08 -0.28 2.79
C PRO A 74 16.29 0.20 3.60
N SER A 75 16.63 1.49 3.50
CA SER A 75 17.69 2.09 4.32
C SER A 75 17.30 2.29 5.78
N LYS A 76 16.00 2.27 6.09
CA LYS A 76 15.43 2.40 7.44
C LYS A 76 14.42 1.30 7.70
N TYR A 77 14.29 0.88 8.95
CA TYR A 77 13.33 -0.14 9.33
C TYR A 77 11.92 0.23 8.89
N SER A 78 11.20 -0.76 8.36
CA SER A 78 9.79 -0.64 8.01
C SER A 78 9.10 -1.97 8.36
N PRO A 79 8.00 -1.95 9.13
CA PRO A 79 7.28 -3.17 9.49
C PRO A 79 6.47 -3.76 8.31
N SER A 80 6.47 -3.12 7.14
CA SER A 80 5.71 -3.56 5.95
C SER A 80 6.53 -3.67 4.68
N THR A 81 7.81 -3.24 4.69
CA THR A 81 8.67 -3.29 3.51
C THR A 81 9.60 -4.50 3.58
N TYR A 82 9.48 -5.40 2.61
CA TYR A 82 10.35 -6.56 2.48
C TYR A 82 11.72 -6.16 1.94
N SER A 83 12.76 -6.76 2.49
CA SER A 83 14.06 -6.92 1.83
C SER A 83 13.99 -8.12 0.91
N GLN A 84 14.49 -7.97 -0.31
CA GLN A 84 14.45 -8.94 -1.39
C GLN A 84 15.88 -9.30 -1.81
N PHE A 85 16.15 -10.59 -1.90
CA PHE A 85 17.46 -11.13 -2.25
C PHE A 85 17.28 -12.14 -3.37
N ASN A 86 17.85 -11.83 -4.53
CA ASN A 86 17.85 -12.72 -5.69
C ASN A 86 19.29 -13.07 -6.06
N ILE A 87 19.50 -14.31 -6.48
CA ILE A 87 20.78 -14.78 -7.02
C ILE A 87 20.52 -15.85 -8.07
N SER A 88 21.35 -15.89 -9.10
CA SER A 88 21.30 -16.94 -10.11
C SER A 88 22.21 -18.09 -9.73
N TRP A 89 21.72 -19.33 -9.87
CA TRP A 89 22.50 -20.57 -9.78
C TRP A 89 22.30 -21.40 -11.04
N THR A 90 23.40 -21.78 -11.68
CA THR A 90 23.44 -22.61 -12.88
C THR A 90 24.39 -23.76 -12.70
N ASP A 91 24.08 -24.89 -13.30
CA ASP A 91 24.90 -26.09 -13.18
C ASP A 91 24.70 -27.02 -14.39
N ASN A 92 25.56 -28.03 -14.54
CA ASN A 92 25.45 -29.04 -15.59
C ASN A 92 24.42 -30.13 -15.28
N VAL A 93 23.96 -30.23 -14.02
CA VAL A 93 22.83 -31.07 -13.61
C VAL A 93 21.75 -30.23 -12.91
N ASP A 94 20.65 -30.87 -12.52
CA ASP A 94 19.53 -30.18 -11.85
C ASP A 94 19.93 -29.75 -10.42
N MET A 95 19.43 -28.56 -10.03
CA MET A 95 19.53 -28.06 -8.67
C MET A 95 18.62 -28.83 -7.71
N ASP A 96 19.15 -29.19 -6.55
CA ASP A 96 18.40 -29.82 -5.46
C ASP A 96 17.95 -28.77 -4.43
N THR A 97 18.91 -28.09 -3.79
CA THR A 97 18.63 -27.20 -2.66
C THR A 97 19.38 -25.88 -2.81
N VAL A 98 18.69 -24.75 -2.62
CA VAL A 98 19.31 -23.42 -2.50
C VAL A 98 18.89 -22.75 -1.20
N LEU A 99 19.88 -22.29 -0.43
CA LEU A 99 19.71 -21.70 0.89
C LEU A 99 20.22 -20.26 0.91
N PHE A 100 19.55 -19.43 1.71
CA PHE A 100 19.96 -18.11 2.14
C PHE A 100 20.47 -18.22 3.58
N GLU A 101 21.76 -17.94 3.81
CA GLU A 101 22.33 -17.86 5.16
C GLU A 101 22.39 -16.40 5.60
N SER A 102 21.91 -16.08 6.81
CA SER A 102 22.10 -14.76 7.42
C SER A 102 22.07 -14.82 8.94
N ASN A 103 22.64 -13.80 9.59
CA ASN A 103 22.67 -13.64 11.04
C ASN A 103 21.59 -12.69 11.60
N TYR A 104 20.59 -12.28 10.81
CA TYR A 104 19.57 -11.32 11.26
C TYR A 104 18.68 -11.84 12.41
N SER A 105 18.63 -13.15 12.63
CA SER A 105 17.96 -13.77 13.79
C SER A 105 18.78 -13.69 15.09
N GLY A 106 20.00 -13.12 15.04
CA GLY A 106 20.95 -13.03 16.16
C GLY A 106 22.04 -14.09 16.13
N THR A 107 21.86 -15.16 15.34
CA THR A 107 22.89 -16.18 15.06
C THR A 107 22.82 -16.59 13.58
N PRO A 108 23.91 -17.06 12.97
CA PRO A 108 23.85 -17.60 11.60
C PRO A 108 22.80 -18.70 11.47
N GLN A 109 21.88 -18.54 10.51
CA GLN A 109 20.80 -19.49 10.20
C GLN A 109 20.59 -19.59 8.70
N ASN A 110 20.15 -20.77 8.24
CA ASN A 110 19.83 -21.05 6.84
C ASN A 110 18.32 -21.03 6.61
N TYR A 111 17.91 -20.43 5.50
CA TYR A 111 16.53 -20.33 5.06
C TYR A 111 16.41 -20.79 3.61
N SER A 112 15.36 -21.53 3.25
CA SER A 112 15.19 -21.99 1.87
C SER A 112 14.89 -20.82 0.92
N MET A 113 15.55 -20.81 -0.23
CA MET A 113 15.23 -19.90 -1.33
C MET A 113 14.25 -20.57 -2.29
N SER A 114 13.32 -19.79 -2.85
CA SER A 114 12.36 -20.28 -3.84
C SER A 114 12.88 -20.00 -5.25
N ASN A 115 12.74 -20.96 -6.16
CA ASN A 115 13.02 -20.71 -7.56
C ASN A 115 11.95 -19.76 -8.14
N SER A 116 12.37 -18.55 -8.52
CA SER A 116 11.52 -17.44 -8.98
C SER A 116 10.92 -17.69 -10.35
N THR A 117 11.54 -18.56 -11.13
CA THR A 117 11.19 -18.87 -12.50
C THR A 117 10.99 -20.36 -12.57
N TYR A 118 9.77 -20.84 -12.86
CA TYR A 118 9.53 -22.28 -12.97
C TYR A 118 10.44 -22.86 -14.07
N GLY A 119 11.51 -23.58 -13.69
CA GLY A 119 12.56 -24.06 -14.59
C GLY A 119 13.64 -23.04 -14.97
N GLY A 120 13.78 -21.92 -14.25
CA GLY A 120 14.87 -20.97 -14.44
C GLY A 120 15.93 -21.02 -13.34
N SER A 121 16.98 -20.21 -13.50
CA SER A 121 18.17 -20.23 -12.65
C SER A 121 18.12 -19.24 -11.48
N ILE A 122 17.04 -18.47 -11.31
CA ILE A 122 16.98 -17.35 -10.33
C ILE A 122 16.28 -17.79 -9.05
N TYR A 123 16.98 -17.73 -7.93
CA TYR A 123 16.48 -18.07 -6.61
C TYR A 123 16.27 -16.81 -5.79
N ASN A 124 15.12 -16.72 -5.12
CA ASN A 124 14.74 -15.57 -4.30
C ASN A 124 14.49 -15.92 -2.83
N TYR A 125 14.75 -14.94 -1.98
CA TYR A 125 14.35 -14.91 -0.58
C TYR A 125 13.86 -13.50 -0.24
N SER A 126 12.77 -13.40 0.50
CA SER A 126 12.21 -12.12 0.91
C SER A 126 11.77 -12.16 2.36
N THR A 127 12.16 -11.14 3.14
CA THR A 127 11.81 -11.04 4.56
C THR A 127 11.83 -9.59 5.03
N ILE A 128 11.15 -9.30 6.13
CA ILE A 128 11.26 -8.00 6.81
C ILE A 128 12.44 -8.09 7.78
N LEU A 129 13.48 -7.30 7.52
CA LEU A 129 14.67 -7.27 8.35
C LEU A 129 14.54 -6.21 9.47
N PRO A 130 15.01 -6.50 10.70
CA PRO A 130 15.08 -5.51 11.77
C PRO A 130 16.14 -4.45 11.46
N ALA A 131 16.19 -3.37 12.25
CA ALA A 131 17.32 -2.44 12.17
C ALA A 131 18.59 -3.11 12.71
N GLY A 132 19.72 -2.85 12.05
CA GLY A 132 21.01 -3.45 12.37
C GLY A 132 21.87 -3.68 11.13
N THR A 133 23.04 -4.28 11.35
CA THR A 133 23.96 -4.70 10.29
C THR A 133 24.04 -6.21 10.27
N PHE A 134 23.74 -6.79 9.12
CA PHE A 134 23.69 -8.24 8.90
C PHE A 134 24.52 -8.62 7.67
N TYR A 135 24.86 -9.88 7.55
CA TYR A 135 25.39 -10.42 6.30
C TYR A 135 24.39 -11.37 5.67
N TRP A 136 24.56 -11.63 4.38
CA TRP A 136 23.98 -12.81 3.77
C TRP A 136 24.91 -13.42 2.72
N LYS A 137 24.75 -14.72 2.49
CA LYS A 137 25.33 -15.48 1.38
C LYS A 137 24.38 -16.61 1.00
N SER A 138 24.53 -17.16 -0.19
CA SER A 138 23.70 -18.27 -0.67
C SER A 138 24.53 -19.55 -0.78
N TRP A 139 23.93 -20.68 -0.40
CA TRP A 139 24.47 -22.01 -0.65
C TRP A 139 23.61 -22.70 -1.69
N ALA A 140 24.22 -23.40 -2.64
CA ALA A 140 23.50 -24.25 -3.58
C ALA A 140 24.08 -25.66 -3.60
N ASN A 141 23.18 -26.62 -3.75
CA ASN A 141 23.43 -28.03 -3.90
C ASN A 141 22.71 -28.55 -5.14
N ASP A 142 23.37 -29.39 -5.91
CA ASP A 142 22.75 -30.15 -6.99
C ASP A 142 22.22 -31.52 -6.54
N THR A 143 21.57 -32.21 -7.47
CA THR A 143 21.03 -33.57 -7.30
C THR A 143 22.09 -34.65 -7.08
N ASN A 144 23.36 -34.35 -7.35
CA ASN A 144 24.53 -35.22 -7.11
C ASN A 144 25.27 -34.86 -5.80
N ASN A 145 24.74 -33.92 -5.03
CA ASN A 145 25.24 -33.46 -3.74
C ASN A 145 26.58 -32.70 -3.82
N ASN A 146 26.86 -32.01 -4.93
CA ASN A 146 27.98 -31.05 -4.98
C ASN A 146 27.50 -29.67 -4.51
N TRP A 147 28.29 -29.07 -3.61
CA TRP A 147 27.95 -27.82 -2.95
C TRP A 147 28.84 -26.67 -3.40
N ASN A 148 28.23 -25.49 -3.55
CA ASN A 148 28.97 -24.25 -3.67
C ASN A 148 28.32 -23.13 -2.84
N VAL A 149 29.06 -22.06 -2.62
CA VAL A 149 28.64 -20.90 -1.83
C VAL A 149 28.97 -19.60 -2.56
N SER A 150 28.09 -18.62 -2.45
CA SER A 150 28.32 -17.30 -3.01
C SER A 150 29.30 -16.46 -2.17
N ASP A 151 29.64 -15.28 -2.70
CA ASP A 151 30.23 -14.22 -1.88
C ASP A 151 29.31 -13.82 -0.71
N THR A 152 29.90 -13.13 0.27
CA THR A 152 29.18 -12.57 1.42
C THR A 152 28.91 -11.08 1.21
N TRP A 153 27.66 -10.69 1.32
CA TRP A 153 27.23 -9.29 1.24
C TRP A 153 26.74 -8.78 2.60
N TYR A 154 26.96 -7.50 2.88
CA TYR A 154 26.54 -6.85 4.11
C TYR A 154 25.35 -5.91 3.85
N ILE A 155 24.41 -5.91 4.78
CA ILE A 155 23.18 -5.11 4.76
C ILE A 155 23.19 -4.25 6.02
N THR A 156 22.85 -2.97 5.89
CA THR A 156 22.65 -2.09 7.04
C THR A 156 21.30 -1.41 6.93
N ILE A 157 20.47 -1.59 7.96
CA ILE A 157 19.15 -0.97 8.09
C ILE A 157 19.17 -0.08 9.33
N GLU A 158 18.98 1.23 9.12
CA GLU A 158 18.92 2.19 10.22
C GLU A 158 17.61 2.07 10.99
N LYS A 159 17.60 2.53 12.25
CA LYS A 159 16.37 2.63 13.02
C LYS A 159 15.42 3.64 12.38
N ALA A 160 14.12 3.34 12.38
CA ALA A 160 13.10 4.27 11.93
C ALA A 160 12.95 5.44 12.92
N PRO A 161 12.87 6.70 12.44
CA PRO A 161 12.72 7.85 13.32
C PRO A 161 11.35 7.85 14.01
N THR A 162 11.32 8.28 15.26
CA THR A 162 10.07 8.49 16.00
C THR A 162 9.88 9.95 16.37
N ALA A 163 8.63 10.32 16.65
CA ALA A 163 8.26 11.64 17.14
C ALA A 163 7.21 11.50 18.26
N ILE A 164 7.40 12.26 19.33
CA ILE A 164 6.45 12.40 20.43
C ILE A 164 5.65 13.68 20.23
N THR A 165 4.32 13.57 20.31
CA THR A 165 3.40 14.69 20.51
C THR A 165 2.94 14.67 21.97
N LEU A 166 3.12 15.78 22.69
CA LEU A 166 2.74 15.91 24.09
C LEU A 166 1.59 16.92 24.19
N LEU A 167 0.41 16.46 24.59
CA LEU A 167 -0.76 17.33 24.71
C LEU A 167 -1.05 17.67 26.17
N LEU A 168 -1.16 18.96 26.48
CA LEU A 168 -1.64 19.48 27.75
C LEU A 168 -3.11 19.91 27.57
N ASN A 169 -4.07 19.15 28.12
CA ASN A 169 -5.52 19.28 27.86
C ASN A 169 -5.83 19.50 26.36
N GLY A 170 -5.29 18.64 25.49
CA GLY A 170 -5.51 18.70 24.04
C GLY A 170 -4.67 19.73 23.27
N THR A 171 -3.79 20.49 23.93
CA THR A 171 -2.91 21.49 23.28
C THR A 171 -1.47 20.98 23.22
N ASP A 172 -0.85 20.95 22.04
CA ASP A 172 0.58 20.65 21.89
C ASP A 172 1.42 21.91 22.18
N GLY A 173 1.59 22.22 23.46
CA GLY A 173 2.31 23.41 23.90
C GLY A 173 2.15 23.70 25.39
N ASP A 174 2.84 24.74 25.86
CA ASP A 174 2.76 25.23 27.24
C ASP A 174 1.30 25.56 27.65
N LYS A 175 0.91 25.21 28.89
CA LYS A 175 -0.45 25.45 29.39
C LYS A 175 -0.52 25.80 30.86
N THR A 176 -1.29 26.82 31.18
CA THR A 176 -1.56 27.25 32.56
C THR A 176 -2.84 26.61 33.08
N TYR A 177 -2.82 26.14 34.32
CA TYR A 177 -3.96 25.55 35.02
C TYR A 177 -4.28 26.29 36.32
N PRO A 178 -5.58 26.45 36.66
CA PRO A 178 -5.97 26.83 38.00
C PRO A 178 -5.49 25.79 39.01
N THR A 179 -4.97 26.26 40.15
CA THR A 179 -4.60 25.38 41.26
C THR A 179 -5.83 24.63 41.76
N GLY A 180 -5.70 23.33 41.96
CA GLY A 180 -6.79 22.40 42.30
C GLY A 180 -7.52 21.81 41.09
N SER A 181 -7.26 22.28 39.87
CA SER A 181 -7.84 21.68 38.65
C SER A 181 -7.09 20.42 38.22
N VAL A 182 -7.78 19.56 37.48
CA VAL A 182 -7.19 18.34 36.88
C VAL A 182 -6.65 18.68 35.49
N ALA A 183 -5.34 18.48 35.31
CA ALA A 183 -4.67 18.50 34.02
C ALA A 183 -4.67 17.08 33.42
N ASN A 184 -4.95 17.00 32.12
CA ASN A 184 -4.84 15.81 31.29
C ASN A 184 -3.59 15.94 30.42
N PHE A 185 -2.59 15.11 30.69
CA PHE A 185 -1.37 15.01 29.91
C PHE A 185 -1.44 13.77 29.02
N THR A 186 -1.35 13.97 27.71
CA THR A 186 -1.39 12.88 26.73
C THR A 186 -0.07 12.78 25.98
N VAL A 187 0.60 11.63 26.05
CA VAL A 187 1.81 11.33 25.28
C VAL A 187 1.47 10.42 24.10
N ILE A 188 1.66 10.93 22.89
CA ILE A 188 1.38 10.21 21.64
C ILE A 188 2.72 9.98 20.91
N LEU A 189 3.01 8.74 20.55
CA LEU A 189 4.12 8.39 19.67
C LEU A 189 3.54 8.14 18.28
N ASN A 190 4.27 8.53 17.24
CA ASN A 190 3.92 8.25 15.84
C ASN A 190 4.01 6.74 15.45
N VAL A 191 4.23 5.84 16.41
CA VAL A 191 4.29 4.39 16.25
C VAL A 191 3.40 3.73 17.31
N SER A 192 2.43 2.93 16.89
CA SER A 192 1.46 2.30 17.79
C SER A 192 2.06 1.14 18.60
N GLY A 193 1.42 0.81 19.72
CA GLY A 193 1.78 -0.36 20.52
C GLY A 193 3.09 -0.26 21.31
N LYS A 194 3.77 0.89 21.28
CA LYS A 194 5.01 1.13 22.04
C LYS A 194 4.71 1.72 23.41
N THR A 195 5.56 1.39 24.38
CA THR A 195 5.53 1.99 25.72
C THR A 195 6.22 3.35 25.69
N VAL A 196 5.51 4.37 26.12
CA VAL A 196 6.01 5.74 26.32
C VAL A 196 6.02 6.08 27.80
N TYR A 197 6.77 7.11 28.15
CA TYR A 197 6.98 7.57 29.51
C TYR A 197 6.58 9.04 29.64
N LEU A 198 6.10 9.41 30.83
CA LEU A 198 5.77 10.78 31.18
C LEU A 198 6.39 11.12 32.54
N ASP A 199 7.25 12.13 32.52
CA ASP A 199 7.99 12.61 33.69
C ASP A 199 7.76 14.10 33.94
N SER A 200 7.92 14.52 35.19
CA SER A 200 7.76 15.92 35.61
C SER A 200 8.56 16.23 36.87
N ASN A 201 8.99 17.48 36.99
CA ASN A 201 9.61 18.02 38.21
C ASN A 201 8.60 18.47 39.29
N MET A 202 7.30 18.19 39.13
CA MET A 202 6.32 18.45 40.18
C MET A 202 6.67 17.69 41.46
N THR A 203 6.58 18.37 42.61
CA THR A 203 6.80 17.72 43.91
C THR A 203 5.84 16.54 44.09
N GLY A 204 6.39 15.36 44.39
CA GLY A 204 5.60 14.14 44.55
C GLY A 204 5.24 13.43 43.25
N TRP A 205 5.74 13.89 42.10
CA TRP A 205 5.56 13.18 40.84
C TRP A 205 6.21 11.79 40.86
N VAL A 206 5.52 10.81 40.31
CA VAL A 206 6.03 9.45 40.07
C VAL A 206 6.03 9.23 38.56
N LEU A 207 7.15 8.75 38.02
CA LEU A 207 7.28 8.42 36.61
C LEU A 207 6.10 7.57 36.13
N GLN A 208 5.42 8.03 35.09
CA GLN A 208 4.31 7.33 34.48
C GLN A 208 4.79 6.61 33.23
N SER A 209 4.23 5.43 32.95
CA SER A 209 4.53 4.65 31.76
C SER A 209 3.29 3.92 31.27
N GLY A 210 3.17 3.75 29.95
CA GLY A 210 2.11 2.94 29.36
C GLY A 210 2.18 2.92 27.84
N THR A 211 1.28 2.16 27.21
CA THR A 211 1.19 2.09 25.75
C THR A 211 0.67 3.41 25.19
N THR A 212 1.26 3.88 24.09
CA THR A 212 0.78 5.09 23.40
C THR A 212 -0.60 4.89 22.74
N PRO A 213 -1.54 5.86 22.84
CA PRO A 213 -1.47 7.10 23.62
C PRO A 213 -1.54 6.87 25.14
N LEU A 214 -0.58 7.42 25.89
CA LEU A 214 -0.59 7.42 27.35
C LEU A 214 -1.33 8.65 27.85
N MET A 215 -2.42 8.48 28.60
CA MET A 215 -3.14 9.57 29.27
C MET A 215 -2.87 9.56 30.77
N ASN A 216 -2.57 10.72 31.35
CA ASN A 216 -2.40 10.89 32.78
C ASN A 216 -3.21 12.10 33.27
N TYR A 217 -4.03 11.88 34.31
CA TYR A 217 -4.81 12.92 34.95
C TYR A 217 -4.17 13.31 36.28
N THR A 218 -3.58 14.49 36.34
CA THR A 218 -2.92 15.00 37.55
C THR A 218 -3.61 16.27 38.05
N THR A 219 -3.92 16.32 39.33
CA THR A 219 -4.39 17.55 39.99
C THR A 219 -3.23 18.51 40.23
N ILE A 220 -3.33 19.75 39.74
CA ILE A 220 -2.30 20.77 39.91
C ILE A 220 -2.42 21.39 41.31
N GLN A 221 -1.71 20.84 42.31
CA GLN A 221 -1.82 21.27 43.71
C GLN A 221 -0.86 22.40 44.11
N HIS A 222 0.17 22.65 43.30
CA HIS A 222 1.22 23.60 43.62
C HIS A 222 1.22 24.77 42.63
N VAL A 223 1.44 25.97 43.17
CA VAL A 223 1.70 27.18 42.39
C VAL A 223 3.14 27.11 41.90
N GLY A 224 3.38 27.45 40.63
CA GLY A 224 4.72 27.41 40.05
C GLY A 224 4.72 26.91 38.61
N ARG A 225 5.91 26.91 37.98
CA ARG A 225 6.14 26.39 36.63
C ARG A 225 6.82 25.03 36.72
N PHE A 226 6.25 24.04 36.05
CA PHE A 226 6.72 22.65 36.03
C PHE A 226 6.99 22.20 34.60
N ASN A 227 8.00 21.38 34.39
CA ASN A 227 8.22 20.72 33.11
C ASN A 227 7.38 19.45 33.03
N ILE A 228 6.83 19.17 31.87
CA ILE A 228 6.17 17.91 31.54
C ILE A 228 6.93 17.35 30.34
N THR A 229 7.57 16.19 30.51
CA THR A 229 8.36 15.56 29.45
C THR A 229 7.75 14.20 29.11
N GLY A 230 7.21 14.10 27.89
CA GLY A 230 6.82 12.82 27.29
C GLY A 230 7.98 12.28 26.47
N TYR A 231 8.34 11.00 26.62
CA TYR A 231 9.44 10.42 25.85
C TYR A 231 9.28 8.93 25.51
N PHE A 232 9.96 8.54 24.45
CA PHE A 232 10.20 7.16 24.05
C PHE A 232 11.72 6.94 23.97
N PRO A 233 12.30 6.02 24.75
CA PRO A 233 13.76 5.81 24.79
C PRO A 233 14.34 5.13 23.55
N GLY A 234 13.50 4.73 22.58
CA GLY A 234 13.92 3.91 21.44
C GLY A 234 13.86 2.41 21.75
N ASP A 235 13.94 1.60 20.70
CA ASP A 235 14.07 0.15 20.80
C ASP A 235 15.03 -0.40 19.74
N ALA A 236 14.98 -1.70 19.45
CA ALA A 236 15.80 -2.33 18.42
C ALA A 236 15.62 -1.68 17.04
N ASN A 237 14.38 -1.29 16.68
CA ASN A 237 13.97 -0.90 15.35
C ASN A 237 13.67 0.59 15.19
N TYR A 238 13.42 1.31 16.29
CA TYR A 238 12.98 2.70 16.31
C TYR A 238 13.90 3.58 17.16
N SER A 239 14.18 4.80 16.69
CA SER A 239 15.00 5.77 17.43
C SER A 239 14.25 6.33 18.65
N SER A 240 14.99 6.87 19.62
CA SER A 240 14.41 7.64 20.72
C SER A 240 13.81 8.96 20.25
N SER A 241 12.80 9.46 20.96
CA SER A 241 12.26 10.81 20.79
C SER A 241 11.66 11.32 22.10
N LEU A 242 11.60 12.64 22.26
CA LEU A 242 10.99 13.28 23.44
C LEU A 242 10.36 14.61 23.04
N SER A 243 9.38 15.05 23.82
CA SER A 243 8.82 16.41 23.78
C SER A 243 8.66 16.91 25.21
N THR A 244 8.95 18.20 25.42
CA THR A 244 8.81 18.85 26.73
C THR A 244 8.02 20.14 26.58
N HIS A 245 6.95 20.24 27.36
CA HIS A 245 6.18 21.47 27.52
C HIS A 245 6.20 21.90 28.98
N PHE A 246 5.90 23.16 29.23
CA PHE A 246 5.78 23.68 30.57
C PHE A 246 4.33 23.89 30.94
N THR A 247 4.02 23.56 32.19
CA THR A 247 2.77 23.93 32.78
C THR A 247 2.97 24.89 33.95
N ARG A 248 1.99 25.76 34.19
CA ARG A 248 1.98 26.66 35.34
C ARG A 248 0.72 26.47 36.17
N GLY A 249 0.89 26.19 37.45
CA GLY A 249 -0.19 26.30 38.44
C GLY A 249 -0.34 27.74 38.89
N GLY A 250 -1.52 28.33 38.69
CA GLY A 250 -1.86 29.69 39.14
C GLY A 250 -3.11 29.71 40.00
N LYS A 251 -3.21 30.63 40.94
CA LYS A 251 -4.43 30.87 41.72
C LYS A 251 -5.47 31.59 40.84
N PRO A 252 -6.77 31.26 40.96
CA PRO A 252 -7.83 31.92 40.19
C PRO A 252 -8.01 33.38 40.59
N ASP A 253 -8.68 34.16 39.73
CA ASP A 253 -9.06 35.55 40.00
C ASP A 253 -9.84 35.65 41.33
N GLY A 254 -9.52 36.66 42.14
CA GLY A 254 -10.08 36.85 43.48
C GLY A 254 -9.34 36.14 44.62
N SER A 255 -8.32 35.33 44.34
CA SER A 255 -7.52 34.66 45.38
C SER A 255 -6.41 35.56 45.93
N ASN A 256 -6.06 35.42 47.22
CA ASN A 256 -4.92 36.15 47.80
C ASN A 256 -3.58 35.75 47.14
N CYS A 257 -2.75 36.73 46.84
CA CYS A 257 -1.44 36.57 46.23
C CYS A 257 -0.37 37.44 46.90
N THR A 258 0.88 37.03 46.75
CA THR A 258 2.05 37.78 47.22
C THR A 258 2.91 38.27 46.06
N SER A 259 2.78 37.64 44.89
CA SER A 259 3.48 38.03 43.67
C SER A 259 2.61 37.77 42.44
N PRO A 260 2.85 38.49 41.32
CA PRO A 260 2.10 38.27 40.08
C PRO A 260 2.25 36.83 39.52
N SER A 261 3.35 36.14 39.85
CA SER A 261 3.55 34.74 39.47
C SER A 261 2.63 33.75 40.17
N ASP A 262 1.99 34.15 41.28
CA ASP A 262 1.02 33.31 41.98
C ASP A 262 -0.30 33.19 41.22
N CYS A 263 -0.57 34.09 40.28
CA CYS A 263 -1.88 34.30 39.69
C CYS A 263 -2.00 33.73 38.28
N LEU A 264 -3.17 33.18 37.97
CA LEU A 264 -3.47 32.63 36.64
C LEU A 264 -3.36 33.70 35.55
N GLY A 265 -3.88 34.91 35.82
CA GLY A 265 -3.79 36.07 34.93
C GLY A 265 -2.43 36.75 34.93
N GLY A 266 -1.51 36.35 35.80
CA GLY A 266 -0.19 36.96 35.90
C GLY A 266 -0.15 38.32 36.61
N TYR A 267 -1.25 38.75 37.24
CA TYR A 267 -1.35 40.02 37.98
C TYR A 267 -1.77 39.77 39.44
N CYS A 268 -1.00 40.38 40.35
CA CYS A 268 -1.31 40.41 41.79
C CYS A 268 -1.49 41.88 42.18
N VAL A 269 -2.75 42.34 42.17
CA VAL A 269 -3.12 43.74 42.38
C VAL A 269 -3.68 43.84 43.80
N HIS A 270 -3.07 44.71 44.62
CA HIS A 270 -3.43 44.90 46.03
C HIS A 270 -3.53 43.60 46.86
N GLY A 271 -2.71 42.60 46.54
CA GLY A 271 -2.68 41.31 47.25
C GLY A 271 -3.76 40.32 46.79
N ILE A 272 -4.48 40.61 45.71
CA ILE A 272 -5.48 39.73 45.09
C ILE A 272 -5.12 39.43 43.63
N CYS A 273 -5.28 38.18 43.21
CA CYS A 273 -5.07 37.77 41.83
C CYS A 273 -6.12 38.37 40.92
N ARG A 274 -5.69 38.93 39.79
CA ARG A 274 -6.55 39.54 38.77
C ARG A 274 -6.23 39.04 37.37
N SER A 275 -7.20 39.19 36.48
CA SER A 275 -7.07 38.95 35.04
C SER A 275 -6.39 40.10 34.28
N SER A 276 -6.30 41.28 34.88
CA SER A 276 -5.67 42.50 34.36
C SER A 276 -4.77 43.18 35.39
N SER A 277 -3.92 44.09 34.94
CA SER A 277 -3.04 44.90 35.80
C SER A 277 -3.75 45.98 36.61
N THR A 278 -5.04 46.22 36.34
CA THR A 278 -5.92 47.18 37.03
C THR A 278 -7.26 46.50 37.34
N TYR A 279 -7.93 46.88 38.42
CA TYR A 279 -9.23 46.32 38.77
C TYR A 279 -10.15 47.33 39.48
N CYS A 280 -11.29 47.61 38.84
CA CYS A 280 -12.29 48.49 39.42
C CYS A 280 -13.17 47.79 40.47
N GLY A 281 -13.33 48.44 41.62
CA GLY A 281 -14.08 48.01 42.80
C GLY A 281 -13.22 47.48 43.96
N ASP A 282 -11.90 47.70 43.99
CA ASP A 282 -11.04 47.31 45.13
C ASP A 282 -10.69 48.46 46.09
N ASN A 283 -11.26 49.64 45.87
CA ASN A 283 -11.01 50.90 46.60
C ASN A 283 -9.63 51.53 46.37
N TYR A 284 -8.89 51.09 45.34
CA TYR A 284 -7.62 51.70 44.95
C TYR A 284 -7.69 52.17 43.50
N CYS A 285 -7.39 53.45 43.28
CA CYS A 285 -7.27 53.99 41.92
C CYS A 285 -5.91 53.59 41.32
N ASP A 286 -5.88 52.51 40.55
CA ASP A 286 -4.66 51.98 39.94
C ASP A 286 -4.10 52.86 38.81
N SER A 287 -2.80 52.74 38.54
CA SER A 287 -2.15 53.44 37.43
C SER A 287 -2.63 52.91 36.08
N GLY A 288 -3.60 53.58 35.47
CA GLY A 288 -4.28 53.17 34.24
C GLY A 288 -5.81 53.20 34.37
N GLU A 289 -6.31 53.31 35.60
CA GLU A 289 -7.69 53.66 35.89
C GLU A 289 -7.84 55.18 35.95
N ASP A 290 -8.96 55.66 35.43
CA ASP A 290 -9.36 57.05 35.55
C ASP A 290 -10.82 57.12 36.01
N CYS A 291 -11.25 58.31 36.36
CA CYS A 291 -12.62 58.55 36.80
C CYS A 291 -13.70 58.22 35.74
N ALA A 292 -13.31 57.97 34.47
CA ALA A 292 -14.21 57.62 33.38
C ALA A 292 -14.33 56.10 33.20
N SER A 293 -13.26 55.37 33.50
CA SER A 293 -13.16 53.90 33.41
C SER A 293 -13.43 53.20 34.74
N CYS A 294 -13.12 53.83 35.88
CA CYS A 294 -13.41 53.32 37.22
C CYS A 294 -13.76 54.44 38.21
N SER A 295 -14.96 55.00 38.08
CA SER A 295 -15.44 56.03 39.02
C SER A 295 -15.68 55.55 40.45
N ALA A 296 -15.76 54.22 40.65
CA ALA A 296 -15.95 53.61 41.96
C ALA A 296 -14.71 53.78 42.86
N ASP A 297 -13.50 53.66 42.30
CA ASP A 297 -12.24 53.75 43.06
C ASP A 297 -11.48 55.06 42.81
N CYS A 298 -11.56 55.62 41.60
CA CYS A 298 -10.89 56.88 41.22
C CYS A 298 -11.74 58.15 41.44
N GLY A 299 -12.99 57.99 41.89
CA GLY A 299 -13.93 59.09 42.10
C GLY A 299 -14.57 59.62 40.81
N ALA A 300 -15.50 60.57 40.94
CA ALA A 300 -16.29 61.10 39.82
C ALA A 300 -15.47 62.05 38.92
N CYS A 301 -15.56 61.90 37.60
CA CYS A 301 -14.91 62.82 36.68
C CYS A 301 -15.54 64.22 36.73
N PRO A 302 -14.74 65.29 36.70
CA PRO A 302 -15.24 66.63 36.44
C PRO A 302 -15.78 66.69 35.00
N MET A 303 -17.07 67.04 34.85
CA MET A 303 -17.74 67.11 33.56
C MET A 303 -17.11 68.17 32.64
N PRO A 304 -16.66 67.82 31.42
CA PRO A 304 -16.39 68.78 30.35
C PRO A 304 -17.64 69.03 29.50
N SER A 305 -17.90 70.29 29.18
CA SER A 305 -19.00 70.76 28.35
C SER A 305 -18.92 70.27 26.89
N LEU A 306 -20.04 69.72 26.39
CA LEU A 306 -20.25 69.21 25.02
C LEU A 306 -20.27 70.29 23.92
N PRO A 307 -19.76 69.96 22.71
CA PRO A 307 -20.28 70.48 21.43
C PRO A 307 -20.85 69.37 20.49
N PRO A 308 -21.56 69.73 19.41
CA PRO A 308 -22.63 68.92 18.78
C PRO A 308 -22.17 67.98 17.62
N PRO A 309 -23.05 67.08 17.13
CA PRO A 309 -22.69 65.96 16.26
C PRO A 309 -22.68 66.30 14.75
N PRO A 310 -21.87 65.59 13.91
CA PRO A 310 -21.95 65.68 12.46
C PRO A 310 -22.86 64.61 11.80
N LYS A 311 -23.26 64.99 10.58
CA LYS A 311 -24.27 64.49 9.64
C LYS A 311 -23.93 63.13 8.97
N PRO A 312 -24.92 62.31 8.53
CA PRO A 312 -24.70 60.96 7.99
C PRO A 312 -24.36 60.94 6.49
N PRO A 313 -23.59 59.94 6.00
CA PRO A 313 -23.37 59.72 4.58
C PRO A 313 -24.36 58.72 3.93
N GLU A 314 -24.39 58.85 2.60
CA GLU A 314 -25.37 58.53 1.58
C GLU A 314 -25.34 57.06 1.10
N GLU A 315 -26.51 56.50 0.76
CA GLU A 315 -26.72 55.16 0.20
C GLU A 315 -26.26 55.04 -1.26
N LYS A 316 -25.62 53.91 -1.60
CA LYS A 316 -25.24 53.51 -2.97
C LYS A 316 -26.25 52.48 -3.52
N PRO A 317 -26.59 52.49 -4.83
CA PRO A 317 -27.63 51.63 -5.40
C PRO A 317 -27.18 50.18 -5.63
N PRO A 318 -28.11 49.22 -5.75
CA PRO A 318 -27.81 47.81 -5.90
C PRO A 318 -27.28 47.48 -7.30
N VAL A 319 -26.18 46.72 -7.33
CA VAL A 319 -25.60 46.11 -8.53
C VAL A 319 -26.31 44.77 -8.79
N ALA A 320 -26.57 44.50 -10.07
CA ALA A 320 -27.24 43.32 -10.58
C ALA A 320 -26.53 42.00 -10.20
N VAL A 321 -27.32 40.99 -9.84
CA VAL A 321 -26.89 39.62 -9.55
C VAL A 321 -26.81 38.82 -10.86
N PRO A 322 -25.65 38.27 -11.27
CA PRO A 322 -25.58 37.26 -12.31
C PRO A 322 -25.96 35.87 -11.77
N ALA A 323 -26.31 34.97 -12.70
CA ALA A 323 -26.89 33.64 -12.51
C ALA A 323 -26.35 32.82 -11.31
N ALA A 324 -27.29 32.15 -10.63
CA ALA A 324 -27.05 31.35 -9.44
C ALA A 324 -25.97 30.26 -9.66
N PRO A 325 -24.87 30.28 -8.89
CA PRO A 325 -23.94 29.16 -8.81
C PRO A 325 -24.51 28.06 -7.89
N VAL A 326 -24.06 26.83 -8.13
CA VAL A 326 -24.23 25.72 -7.18
C VAL A 326 -23.63 26.15 -5.83
N ILE A 327 -24.46 26.27 -4.79
CA ILE A 327 -24.06 26.79 -3.48
C ILE A 327 -23.42 25.66 -2.66
N TRP A 328 -22.14 25.82 -2.35
CA TRP A 328 -21.41 24.94 -1.43
C TRP A 328 -21.56 25.46 0.01
N PRO A 329 -21.88 24.60 0.99
CA PRO A 329 -22.10 25.02 2.36
C PRO A 329 -20.79 25.46 3.04
N GLN A 330 -20.90 26.45 3.93
CA GLN A 330 -19.75 26.97 4.68
C GLN A 330 -19.24 25.95 5.72
N PRO A 331 -17.94 25.98 6.07
CA PRO A 331 -17.39 25.11 7.10
C PRO A 331 -18.02 25.39 8.45
N CYS A 332 -18.35 24.36 9.20
CA CYS A 332 -18.90 24.52 10.54
C CYS A 332 -17.82 24.78 11.58
N SER A 333 -17.92 25.92 12.27
CA SER A 333 -17.08 26.27 13.41
C SER A 333 -17.60 25.58 14.68
N GLY A 334 -17.03 24.42 15.01
CA GLY A 334 -17.23 23.76 16.31
C GLY A 334 -17.42 22.25 16.20
N TRP A 335 -16.42 21.49 16.65
CA TRP A 335 -16.49 20.03 16.75
C TRP A 335 -16.51 19.63 18.23
N ILE A 336 -17.59 18.98 18.68
CA ILE A 336 -17.63 18.29 19.98
C ILE A 336 -18.39 16.97 19.74
N ALA A 337 -17.69 15.85 19.82
CA ALA A 337 -18.30 14.52 19.78
C ALA A 337 -19.34 14.36 20.90
N GLY A 338 -20.52 13.83 20.58
CA GLY A 338 -21.52 13.40 21.56
C GLY A 338 -22.49 14.46 22.10
N LYS A 339 -22.66 15.62 21.44
CA LYS A 339 -23.73 16.58 21.78
C LYS A 339 -24.47 17.12 20.56
N SER A 340 -25.80 17.27 20.69
CA SER A 340 -26.66 17.94 19.72
C SER A 340 -26.45 19.45 19.74
N TYR A 341 -26.22 20.06 18.57
CA TYR A 341 -26.20 21.53 18.41
C TYR A 341 -27.06 21.92 17.20
N PRO A 342 -27.92 22.95 17.30
CA PRO A 342 -28.56 23.55 16.13
C PRO A 342 -27.50 24.35 15.34
N ILE A 343 -27.19 23.89 14.14
CA ILE A 343 -26.24 24.52 13.21
C ILE A 343 -27.06 25.21 12.09
N PRO A 344 -26.61 26.36 11.52
CA PRO A 344 -27.32 27.03 10.43
C PRO A 344 -27.58 26.15 9.19
N LYS A 345 -28.59 26.56 8.39
CA LYS A 345 -29.28 25.89 7.27
C LYS A 345 -28.46 25.12 6.21
N ALA A 346 -27.13 25.18 6.21
CA ALA A 346 -26.26 24.37 5.36
C ALA A 346 -24.83 24.34 5.92
N CYS A 347 -24.26 23.14 6.12
CA CYS A 347 -22.98 22.90 6.78
C CYS A 347 -22.10 21.94 5.98
N SER A 348 -20.77 22.13 5.99
CA SER A 348 -19.81 21.12 5.55
C SER A 348 -18.97 20.59 6.72
N ILE A 349 -18.80 19.26 6.76
CA ILE A 349 -17.99 18.53 7.74
C ILE A 349 -16.82 17.89 7.00
N THR A 350 -15.60 18.35 7.28
CA THR A 350 -14.38 17.78 6.68
C THR A 350 -13.98 16.52 7.42
N LEU A 351 -13.79 15.41 6.68
CA LEU A 351 -13.30 14.14 7.25
C LEU A 351 -11.78 14.02 7.11
N VAL A 352 -11.27 14.39 5.93
CA VAL A 352 -9.83 14.41 5.59
C VAL A 352 -9.57 15.58 4.66
N GLY A 353 -8.48 16.31 4.88
CA GLY A 353 -8.06 17.43 4.05
C GLY A 353 -8.60 18.78 4.54
N GLU A 354 -8.69 19.74 3.63
CA GLU A 354 -9.16 21.11 3.92
C GLU A 354 -10.24 21.53 2.93
N LEU A 355 -11.13 22.42 3.36
CA LEU A 355 -12.12 23.04 2.49
C LEU A 355 -11.59 24.41 2.03
N ILE A 356 -11.64 24.66 0.73
CA ILE A 356 -11.33 25.97 0.14
C ILE A 356 -12.66 26.51 -0.40
N ASP A 357 -13.14 27.61 0.18
CA ASP A 357 -14.43 28.24 -0.18
C ASP A 357 -15.63 27.28 -0.12
N GLY A 358 -15.64 26.36 0.84
CA GLY A 358 -16.71 25.35 1.02
C GLY A 358 -16.62 24.14 0.08
N LYS A 359 -15.62 24.11 -0.80
CA LYS A 359 -15.35 22.97 -1.70
C LYS A 359 -14.22 22.08 -1.15
N PRO A 360 -14.30 20.75 -1.33
CA PRO A 360 -13.18 19.86 -1.00
C PRO A 360 -11.94 20.17 -1.86
N ALA A 361 -10.82 20.51 -1.22
CA ALA A 361 -9.52 20.64 -1.90
C ALA A 361 -9.04 19.28 -2.44
N ASP A 362 -7.98 19.24 -3.24
CA ASP A 362 -7.44 18.01 -3.82
C ASP A 362 -7.19 16.93 -2.75
N GLY A 363 -7.75 15.73 -2.94
CA GLY A 363 -7.63 14.61 -2.00
C GLY A 363 -8.49 14.72 -0.73
N THR A 364 -9.39 15.69 -0.65
CA THR A 364 -10.26 15.96 0.51
C THR A 364 -11.53 15.12 0.45
N VAL A 365 -11.95 14.62 1.61
CA VAL A 365 -13.24 13.95 1.82
C VAL A 365 -14.08 14.79 2.78
N ALA A 366 -15.31 15.09 2.40
CA ALA A 366 -16.22 15.92 3.19
C ALA A 366 -17.66 15.40 3.11
N ILE A 367 -18.44 15.71 4.14
CA ILE A 367 -19.89 15.52 4.17
C ILE A 367 -20.54 16.88 4.07
N LEU A 368 -21.41 17.07 3.09
CA LEU A 368 -22.22 18.26 2.91
C LEU A 368 -23.61 17.98 3.47
N VAL A 369 -24.06 18.80 4.40
CA VAL A 369 -25.36 18.65 5.05
C VAL A 369 -26.19 19.89 4.80
N TYR A 370 -27.43 19.71 4.35
CA TYR A 370 -28.39 20.79 4.16
C TYR A 370 -29.64 20.49 5.00
N GLY A 371 -30.17 21.50 5.68
CA GLY A 371 -31.38 21.35 6.47
C GLY A 371 -31.42 22.19 7.74
N ASP A 372 -32.60 22.23 8.36
CA ASP A 372 -32.88 23.04 9.57
C ASP A 372 -32.50 22.33 10.87
N SER A 373 -32.25 21.02 10.83
CA SER A 373 -31.88 20.23 12.00
C SER A 373 -30.94 19.09 11.61
N MET A 374 -29.79 19.02 12.28
CA MET A 374 -28.80 17.98 12.08
C MET A 374 -28.44 17.30 13.42
N VAL A 375 -28.35 15.97 13.42
CA VAL A 375 -27.78 15.21 14.53
C VAL A 375 -26.70 14.29 13.99
N VAL A 376 -25.48 14.38 14.52
CA VAL A 376 -24.39 13.43 14.21
C VAL A 376 -24.31 12.43 15.36
N ASN A 377 -24.64 11.17 15.08
CA ASN A 377 -24.62 10.09 16.07
C ASN A 377 -23.26 9.38 16.09
N ASN A 378 -22.73 9.04 14.92
CA ASN A 378 -21.41 8.41 14.78
C ASN A 378 -20.75 8.87 13.47
N LEU A 379 -19.45 9.13 13.54
CA LEU A 379 -18.63 9.49 12.39
C LEU A 379 -17.21 9.00 12.64
N SER A 380 -16.81 7.93 11.98
CA SER A 380 -15.49 7.34 12.18
C SER A 380 -14.92 6.75 10.89
N ALA A 381 -13.61 6.82 10.73
CA ALA A 381 -12.92 6.13 9.65
C ALA A 381 -12.93 4.61 9.93
N ILE A 382 -13.15 3.82 8.88
CA ILE A 382 -13.22 2.36 9.00
C ILE A 382 -12.28 1.67 8.02
N THR A 383 -11.92 0.43 8.34
CA THR A 383 -11.28 -0.48 7.38
C THR A 383 -12.35 -1.45 6.88
N PRO A 384 -12.78 -1.33 5.62
CA PRO A 384 -13.84 -2.18 5.11
C PRO A 384 -13.37 -3.64 5.03
N THR A 385 -14.21 -4.55 5.52
CA THR A 385 -14.02 -6.00 5.39
C THR A 385 -14.92 -6.52 4.27
N ASN A 386 -14.58 -7.70 3.71
CA ASN A 386 -15.34 -8.35 2.63
C ASN A 386 -15.43 -7.54 1.31
N LEU A 387 -14.40 -6.76 0.98
CA LEU A 387 -14.26 -6.20 -0.36
C LEU A 387 -13.90 -7.31 -1.35
N ASN A 388 -14.49 -7.26 -2.55
CA ASN A 388 -13.99 -8.05 -3.67
C ASN A 388 -12.57 -7.61 -3.98
N CYS A 389 -11.70 -8.52 -4.41
CA CYS A 389 -10.29 -8.18 -4.62
C CYS A 389 -10.01 -7.14 -5.71
N ASN A 390 -10.98 -6.91 -6.59
CA ASN A 390 -10.96 -5.83 -7.54
C ASN A 390 -11.50 -4.51 -6.95
N GLN A 391 -11.64 -4.37 -5.64
CA GLN A 391 -12.11 -3.13 -5.01
C GLN A 391 -11.00 -2.54 -4.14
N LYS A 392 -10.56 -1.33 -4.48
CA LYS A 392 -9.62 -0.55 -3.65
C LYS A 392 -10.36 0.65 -3.04
N PRO A 393 -10.53 0.72 -1.71
CA PRO A 393 -11.18 1.87 -1.08
C PRO A 393 -10.23 3.07 -1.16
N LEU A 394 -10.70 4.19 -1.70
CA LEU A 394 -9.99 5.49 -1.61
C LEU A 394 -10.28 6.17 -0.26
N SER A 395 -11.49 5.98 0.25
CA SER A 395 -11.96 6.49 1.53
C SER A 395 -13.11 5.62 2.04
N ALA A 396 -13.16 5.38 3.36
CA ALA A 396 -14.18 4.54 3.97
C ALA A 396 -14.57 5.09 5.36
N TYR A 397 -15.85 5.37 5.57
CA TYR A 397 -16.36 5.96 6.80
C TYR A 397 -17.66 5.32 7.26
N GLU A 398 -17.81 5.13 8.57
CA GLU A 398 -19.11 4.92 9.20
C GLU A 398 -19.78 6.27 9.39
N ILE A 399 -20.94 6.47 8.75
CA ILE A 399 -21.66 7.73 8.75
C ILE A 399 -23.06 7.47 9.34
N ASN A 400 -23.29 7.94 10.56
CA ASN A 400 -24.60 7.88 11.22
C ASN A 400 -25.01 9.31 11.61
N MET A 401 -25.90 9.90 10.82
CA MET A 401 -26.39 11.25 11.03
C MET A 401 -27.81 11.43 10.47
N THR A 402 -28.55 12.39 11.02
CA THR A 402 -29.88 12.80 10.53
C THR A 402 -29.83 14.24 10.06
N ALA A 403 -30.36 14.52 8.87
CA ALA A 403 -30.58 15.85 8.30
C ALA A 403 -31.58 15.76 7.13
N ASP A 404 -31.99 16.91 6.58
CA ASP A 404 -32.92 16.97 5.45
C ASP A 404 -32.28 16.45 4.16
N ILE A 405 -31.01 16.80 3.90
CA ILE A 405 -30.21 16.29 2.77
C ILE A 405 -28.77 16.10 3.24
N ILE A 406 -28.17 14.96 2.92
CA ILE A 406 -26.77 14.65 3.24
C ILE A 406 -26.08 14.19 1.95
N ASN A 407 -24.93 14.76 1.62
CA ASN A 407 -24.11 14.29 0.51
C ASN A 407 -22.71 13.95 1.01
N TYR A 408 -22.23 12.77 0.68
CA TYR A 408 -20.82 12.43 0.83
C TYR A 408 -20.07 12.82 -0.42
N CYS A 409 -19.02 13.62 -0.28
CA CYS A 409 -18.23 14.12 -1.41
C CYS A 409 -16.75 13.84 -1.21
N MET A 410 -16.09 13.41 -2.27
CA MET A 410 -14.64 13.24 -2.31
C MET A 410 -14.07 13.93 -3.54
N ASN A 411 -13.09 14.81 -3.33
CA ASN A 411 -12.22 15.26 -4.40
C ASN A 411 -11.08 14.24 -4.54
N TYR A 412 -11.11 13.44 -5.60
CA TYR A 412 -10.17 12.35 -5.84
C TYR A 412 -8.90 12.79 -6.59
N LYS A 413 -8.73 14.09 -6.88
CA LYS A 413 -7.51 14.62 -7.50
C LYS A 413 -6.29 14.29 -6.64
N GLY A 414 -5.28 13.68 -7.28
CA GLY A 414 -4.06 13.22 -6.60
C GLY A 414 -4.22 11.92 -5.77
N LYS A 415 -5.42 11.32 -5.71
CA LYS A 415 -5.70 10.05 -5.00
C LYS A 415 -5.87 8.85 -5.93
N LEU A 416 -5.87 9.05 -7.25
CA LEU A 416 -6.20 8.00 -8.22
C LEU A 416 -5.10 6.93 -8.40
N GLY A 417 -3.80 7.24 -8.35
CA GLY A 417 -2.77 6.24 -8.66
C GLY A 417 -3.07 5.51 -10.00
N ASP A 418 -3.15 4.17 -9.98
CA ASP A 418 -3.52 3.31 -11.13
C ASP A 418 -5.04 3.14 -11.34
N ILE A 419 -5.88 3.92 -10.64
CA ILE A 419 -7.34 3.81 -10.73
C ILE A 419 -7.85 4.62 -11.93
N ASN A 420 -8.68 3.98 -12.76
CA ASN A 420 -9.36 4.64 -13.86
C ASN A 420 -10.51 5.50 -13.31
N GLU A 421 -10.62 6.76 -13.75
CA GLU A 421 -11.68 7.69 -13.32
C GLU A 421 -13.07 7.22 -13.78
N SER A 422 -13.18 6.58 -14.95
CA SER A 422 -14.44 5.95 -15.38
C SER A 422 -14.84 4.76 -14.49
N THR A 423 -13.91 4.36 -13.63
CA THR A 423 -14.09 3.57 -12.43
C THR A 423 -15.34 3.98 -11.66
N LEU A 424 -15.39 5.29 -11.35
CA LEU A 424 -15.77 5.82 -10.05
C LEU A 424 -17.26 5.70 -9.68
N SER A 425 -17.54 5.38 -8.42
CA SER A 425 -18.84 5.08 -7.80
C SER A 425 -18.78 5.16 -6.27
N VAL A 426 -19.94 5.06 -5.62
CA VAL A 426 -20.06 5.14 -4.16
C VAL A 426 -20.87 3.96 -3.69
N TRP A 427 -20.40 3.29 -2.63
CA TRP A 427 -20.99 2.08 -2.09
C TRP A 427 -21.53 2.31 -0.69
N GLN A 428 -22.60 1.61 -0.37
CA GLN A 428 -23.19 1.56 0.96
C GLN A 428 -23.24 0.12 1.47
N LEU A 429 -23.01 -0.10 2.78
CA LEU A 429 -23.26 -1.40 3.40
C LEU A 429 -24.75 -1.53 3.75
N SER A 430 -25.45 -2.45 3.09
CA SER A 430 -26.84 -2.78 3.36
C SER A 430 -26.97 -4.28 3.62
N GLU A 431 -27.61 -4.68 4.72
CA GLU A 431 -27.79 -6.09 5.11
C GLU A 431 -26.47 -6.89 5.19
N GLY A 432 -25.37 -6.23 5.59
CA GLY A 432 -24.05 -6.86 5.71
C GLY A 432 -23.33 -7.08 4.37
N LYS A 433 -23.84 -6.54 3.26
CA LYS A 433 -23.20 -6.58 1.94
C LYS A 433 -22.99 -5.19 1.37
N TRP A 434 -21.88 -5.00 0.68
CA TRP A 434 -21.60 -3.77 -0.05
C TRP A 434 -22.48 -3.72 -1.30
N GLN A 435 -23.24 -2.64 -1.44
CA GLN A 435 -24.10 -2.37 -2.59
C GLN A 435 -23.71 -1.02 -3.21
N GLU A 436 -23.54 -1.01 -4.53
CA GLU A 436 -23.28 0.21 -5.28
C GLU A 436 -24.53 1.10 -5.30
N LEU A 437 -24.35 2.40 -5.08
CA LEU A 437 -25.43 3.36 -5.23
C LEU A 437 -25.74 3.52 -6.72
N PRO A 438 -27.04 3.59 -7.10
CA PRO A 438 -27.42 3.79 -8.48
C PRO A 438 -26.89 5.13 -9.01
N SER A 439 -26.57 5.17 -10.30
CA SER A 439 -25.83 6.27 -10.92
C SER A 439 -26.57 7.62 -10.90
N ASP A 440 -27.88 7.62 -10.72
CA ASP A 440 -28.71 8.81 -10.53
C ASP A 440 -28.56 9.45 -9.13
N MET A 441 -28.01 8.71 -8.17
CA MET A 441 -27.66 9.21 -6.83
C MET A 441 -26.21 9.71 -6.75
N ILE A 442 -25.44 9.61 -7.83
CA ILE A 442 -24.04 10.00 -7.91
C ILE A 442 -23.89 11.24 -8.78
N LEU A 443 -23.30 12.29 -8.22
CA LEU A 443 -22.94 13.51 -8.93
C LEU A 443 -21.44 13.50 -9.22
N HIS A 444 -21.09 13.54 -10.50
CA HIS A 444 -19.72 13.77 -10.95
C HIS A 444 -19.54 15.24 -11.33
N ASP A 445 -18.57 15.89 -10.69
CA ASP A 445 -17.98 17.15 -11.13
C ASP A 445 -16.48 16.92 -11.32
N THR A 446 -15.79 17.84 -11.98
CA THR A 446 -14.37 17.75 -12.35
C THR A 446 -13.50 17.36 -11.14
N ASN A 447 -13.06 16.10 -11.07
CA ASN A 447 -12.33 15.49 -9.95
C ASN A 447 -13.10 15.27 -8.63
N ILE A 448 -14.42 15.46 -8.60
CA ILE A 448 -15.27 15.28 -7.42
C ILE A 448 -16.33 14.22 -7.70
N ILE A 449 -16.45 13.26 -6.79
CA ILE A 449 -17.58 12.33 -6.74
C ILE A 449 -18.40 12.62 -5.48
N CYS A 450 -19.69 12.82 -5.65
CA CYS A 450 -20.63 12.99 -4.55
C CYS A 450 -21.76 11.97 -4.63
N ALA A 451 -22.26 11.51 -3.49
CA ALA A 451 -23.47 10.68 -3.42
C ALA A 451 -24.42 11.13 -2.31
N ASN A 452 -25.72 11.09 -2.60
CA ASN A 452 -26.76 11.43 -1.64
C ASN A 452 -26.98 10.29 -0.63
N ILE A 453 -27.00 10.62 0.66
CA ILE A 453 -27.20 9.70 1.78
C ILE A 453 -28.57 9.96 2.39
N THR A 454 -29.36 8.90 2.61
CA THR A 454 -30.66 9.03 3.29
C THR A 454 -30.52 8.75 4.79
N SER A 455 -31.25 9.51 5.61
CA SER A 455 -31.21 9.45 7.09
C SER A 455 -31.71 8.14 7.71
N ALA A 456 -32.21 7.20 6.88
CA ALA A 456 -32.81 5.94 7.31
C ALA A 456 -31.84 4.74 7.31
N GLN A 457 -30.59 4.94 6.91
CA GLN A 457 -29.61 3.86 6.79
C GLN A 457 -28.35 4.26 7.56
N THR A 458 -27.75 3.33 8.29
CA THR A 458 -26.38 3.44 8.78
C THR A 458 -25.46 2.74 7.78
N PRO A 459 -25.03 3.37 6.67
CA PRO A 459 -24.03 2.75 5.84
C PRO A 459 -22.64 3.17 6.28
N TYR A 460 -21.78 2.16 6.36
CA TYR A 460 -20.41 2.36 5.98
C TYR A 460 -20.40 2.76 4.51
N MET A 461 -19.69 3.84 4.17
CA MET A 461 -19.61 4.34 2.81
C MET A 461 -18.20 4.28 2.29
N ILE A 462 -18.03 3.82 1.05
CA ILE A 462 -16.74 3.74 0.38
C ILE A 462 -16.82 4.46 -0.96
N ALA A 463 -15.85 5.33 -1.26
CA ALA A 463 -15.54 5.72 -2.64
C ALA A 463 -14.27 4.96 -3.06
N GLY A 464 -14.30 4.18 -4.15
CA GLY A 464 -13.10 3.48 -4.67
C GLY A 464 -13.35 2.26 -5.58
N PHE A 465 -12.42 1.99 -6.52
CA PHE A 465 -12.64 1.20 -7.75
C PHE A 465 -11.73 0.02 -8.00
N VAL A 466 -12.17 -0.74 -9.01
CA VAL A 466 -11.43 -1.64 -9.89
C VAL A 466 -10.25 -0.95 -10.56
N PRO A 467 -9.00 -1.34 -10.26
CA PRO A 467 -7.88 -1.00 -11.12
C PRO A 467 -8.09 -1.72 -12.45
N VAL A 468 -8.29 -0.95 -13.53
CA VAL A 468 -8.26 -1.50 -14.88
C VAL A 468 -6.89 -1.23 -15.47
N VAL A 469 -5.96 -2.14 -15.22
CA VAL A 469 -4.94 -2.52 -16.20
C VAL A 469 -4.68 -4.03 -16.05
N GLY A 470 -5.50 -4.86 -16.70
CA GLY A 470 -5.34 -6.33 -16.67
C GLY A 470 -6.59 -7.14 -17.04
N ILE A 471 -6.44 -8.47 -17.11
CA ILE A 471 -7.50 -9.46 -17.33
C ILE A 471 -8.57 -9.34 -16.23
N THR A 472 -9.86 -9.24 -16.59
CA THR A 472 -10.96 -9.10 -15.61
C THR A 472 -11.27 -10.44 -14.91
N PRO A 473 -11.91 -10.41 -13.72
CA PRO A 473 -12.34 -11.63 -13.02
C PRO A 473 -13.29 -12.48 -13.86
N GLU A 474 -14.16 -11.88 -14.68
CA GLU A 474 -15.08 -12.59 -15.57
C GLU A 474 -14.32 -13.34 -16.66
N VAL A 475 -13.28 -12.71 -17.21
CA VAL A 475 -12.42 -13.32 -18.25
C VAL A 475 -11.59 -14.46 -17.66
N ALA A 476 -11.01 -14.29 -16.47
CA ALA A 476 -10.25 -15.34 -15.79
C ALA A 476 -11.15 -16.52 -15.38
N LEU A 477 -12.35 -16.25 -14.85
CA LEU A 477 -13.31 -17.29 -14.49
C LEU A 477 -13.80 -18.05 -15.72
N ALA A 478 -14.09 -17.35 -16.83
CA ALA A 478 -14.47 -17.99 -18.08
C ALA A 478 -13.34 -18.90 -18.62
N ALA A 479 -12.07 -18.51 -18.45
CA ALA A 479 -10.93 -19.35 -18.82
C ALA A 479 -10.81 -20.60 -17.93
N ILE A 480 -10.98 -20.46 -16.61
CA ILE A 480 -10.99 -21.59 -15.66
C ILE A 480 -12.13 -22.57 -15.96
N GLN A 481 -13.34 -22.07 -16.19
CA GLN A 481 -14.50 -22.89 -16.54
C GLN A 481 -14.28 -23.65 -17.86
N LYS A 482 -13.69 -22.98 -18.85
CA LYS A 482 -13.33 -23.60 -20.13
C LYS A 482 -12.24 -24.67 -19.96
N ALA A 483 -11.23 -24.41 -19.13
CA ALA A 483 -10.18 -25.38 -18.83
C ALA A 483 -10.72 -26.62 -18.11
N ASN A 484 -11.57 -26.43 -17.10
CA ASN A 484 -12.22 -27.52 -16.37
C ASN A 484 -13.08 -28.41 -17.30
N ALA A 485 -13.89 -27.79 -18.18
CA ALA A 485 -14.67 -28.54 -19.18
C ALA A 485 -13.78 -29.33 -20.16
N THR A 486 -12.64 -28.75 -20.56
CA THR A 486 -11.68 -29.41 -21.46
C THR A 486 -10.96 -30.58 -20.78
N ILE A 487 -10.59 -30.43 -19.50
CA ILE A 487 -10.00 -31.51 -18.69
C ILE A 487 -10.98 -32.66 -18.52
N ALA A 488 -12.24 -32.37 -18.21
CA ALA A 488 -13.28 -33.40 -18.08
C ALA A 488 -13.49 -34.20 -19.38
N GLN A 489 -13.45 -33.55 -20.54
CA GLN A 489 -13.52 -34.23 -21.84
C GLN A 489 -12.29 -35.10 -22.12
N ALA A 490 -11.10 -34.64 -21.73
CA ALA A 490 -9.85 -35.38 -21.91
C ALA A 490 -9.75 -36.61 -20.99
N GLU A 491 -10.24 -36.48 -19.76
CA GLU A 491 -10.38 -37.58 -18.82
C GLU A 491 -11.31 -38.67 -19.35
N ALA A 492 -12.47 -38.27 -19.89
CA ALA A 492 -13.41 -39.21 -20.53
C ALA A 492 -12.81 -39.91 -21.76
N ALA A 493 -11.84 -39.28 -22.42
CA ALA A 493 -11.10 -39.84 -23.55
C ALA A 493 -9.86 -40.67 -23.14
N GLY A 494 -9.62 -40.88 -21.84
CA GLY A 494 -8.51 -41.69 -21.32
C GLY A 494 -7.13 -41.05 -21.46
N LYS A 495 -7.05 -39.72 -21.60
CA LYS A 495 -5.76 -39.00 -21.68
C LYS A 495 -5.13 -38.82 -20.29
N ASN A 496 -3.80 -38.71 -20.24
CA ASN A 496 -3.11 -38.30 -19.00
C ASN A 496 -3.36 -36.81 -18.74
N ILE A 497 -3.95 -36.49 -17.58
CA ILE A 497 -4.40 -35.15 -17.19
C ILE A 497 -3.69 -34.62 -15.93
N GLU A 498 -2.66 -35.30 -15.43
CA GLU A 498 -2.04 -34.98 -14.13
C GLU A 498 -1.55 -33.53 -14.08
N ILE A 499 -0.77 -33.11 -15.09
CA ILE A 499 -0.26 -31.74 -15.21
C ILE A 499 -1.41 -30.73 -15.41
N ALA A 500 -2.43 -31.09 -16.19
CA ALA A 500 -3.57 -30.23 -16.45
C ALA A 500 -4.39 -29.94 -15.18
N ARG A 501 -4.58 -30.95 -14.32
CA ARG A 501 -5.26 -30.80 -13.03
C ARG A 501 -4.44 -29.95 -12.05
N GLN A 502 -3.13 -30.16 -11.98
CA GLN A 502 -2.26 -29.36 -11.12
C GLN A 502 -2.28 -27.87 -11.53
N LEU A 503 -2.22 -27.58 -12.84
CA LEU A 503 -2.33 -26.22 -13.37
C LEU A 503 -3.71 -25.60 -13.14
N LEU A 504 -4.80 -26.39 -13.25
CA LEU A 504 -6.15 -25.91 -12.94
C LEU A 504 -6.29 -25.53 -11.46
N VAL A 505 -5.78 -26.35 -10.54
CA VAL A 505 -5.78 -26.04 -9.09
C VAL A 505 -4.97 -24.78 -8.80
N ALA A 506 -3.82 -24.61 -9.46
CA ALA A 506 -3.02 -23.39 -9.35
C ALA A 506 -3.76 -22.17 -9.94
N ALA A 507 -4.51 -22.33 -11.03
CA ALA A 507 -5.34 -21.27 -11.62
C ALA A 507 -6.50 -20.87 -10.68
N GLU A 508 -7.17 -21.84 -10.06
CA GLU A 508 -8.22 -21.59 -9.07
C GLU A 508 -7.67 -20.91 -7.83
N LYS A 509 -6.50 -21.33 -7.34
CA LYS A 509 -5.80 -20.67 -6.24
C LYS A 509 -5.38 -19.24 -6.62
N ALA A 510 -4.79 -19.03 -7.79
CA ALA A 510 -4.43 -17.70 -8.28
C ALA A 510 -5.66 -16.79 -8.46
N TYR A 511 -6.81 -17.37 -8.81
CA TYR A 511 -8.08 -16.66 -8.88
C TYR A 511 -8.58 -16.23 -7.49
N LEU A 512 -8.47 -17.11 -6.49
CA LEU A 512 -8.80 -16.82 -5.08
C LEU A 512 -7.83 -15.83 -4.44
N ASP A 513 -6.55 -15.86 -4.85
CA ASP A 513 -5.50 -14.91 -4.48
C ASP A 513 -5.53 -13.63 -5.35
N CYS A 514 -6.51 -13.55 -6.26
CA CYS A 514 -6.85 -12.36 -7.03
C CYS A 514 -5.77 -11.88 -8.02
N LYS A 515 -4.99 -12.84 -8.52
CA LYS A 515 -4.03 -12.71 -9.62
C LYS A 515 -4.69 -13.16 -10.94
N TYR A 516 -5.63 -12.37 -11.46
CA TYR A 516 -6.48 -12.78 -12.60
C TYR A 516 -5.72 -13.00 -13.91
N GLY A 517 -4.62 -12.28 -14.13
CA GLY A 517 -3.69 -12.54 -15.24
C GLY A 517 -3.08 -13.94 -15.15
N ASP A 518 -2.50 -14.27 -13.99
CA ASP A 518 -1.90 -15.57 -13.70
C ASP A 518 -2.94 -16.69 -13.75
N ALA A 519 -4.12 -16.46 -13.19
CA ALA A 519 -5.23 -17.41 -13.21
C ALA A 519 -5.66 -17.77 -14.63
N LYS A 520 -5.76 -16.77 -15.51
CA LYS A 520 -6.07 -17.00 -16.94
C LYS A 520 -4.92 -17.73 -17.64
N ASP A 521 -3.67 -17.30 -17.45
CA ASP A 521 -2.50 -17.94 -18.07
C ASP A 521 -2.37 -19.41 -17.66
N LEU A 522 -2.52 -19.70 -16.36
CA LEU A 522 -2.50 -21.06 -15.83
C LEU A 522 -3.66 -21.91 -16.37
N ALA A 523 -4.86 -21.35 -16.50
CA ALA A 523 -6.00 -22.04 -17.13
C ALA A 523 -5.75 -22.34 -18.63
N ASP A 524 -5.16 -21.39 -19.36
CA ASP A 524 -4.78 -21.59 -20.76
C ASP A 524 -3.68 -22.65 -20.92
N ARG A 525 -2.69 -22.66 -20.02
CA ARG A 525 -1.62 -23.68 -19.96
C ARG A 525 -2.16 -25.06 -19.56
N ALA A 526 -3.14 -25.12 -18.66
CA ALA A 526 -3.83 -26.36 -18.31
C ALA A 526 -4.49 -26.98 -19.56
N MET A 527 -5.18 -26.18 -20.36
CA MET A 527 -5.76 -26.63 -21.64
C MET A 527 -4.68 -27.06 -22.64
N ALA A 528 -3.59 -26.31 -22.75
CA ALA A 528 -2.50 -26.63 -23.67
C ALA A 528 -1.79 -27.97 -23.32
N SER A 529 -1.68 -28.31 -22.04
CA SER A 529 -1.01 -29.54 -21.57
C SER A 529 -1.74 -30.85 -21.96
N ILE A 530 -3.02 -30.76 -22.34
CA ILE A 530 -3.87 -31.89 -22.76
C ILE A 530 -3.69 -32.22 -24.26
N ALA A 531 -3.25 -31.23 -25.03
CA ALA A 531 -2.98 -31.35 -26.46
C ALA A 531 -1.52 -31.73 -26.67
N GLY A 532 -1.17 -32.99 -26.44
CA GLY A 532 0.20 -33.46 -26.68
C GLY A 532 0.70 -33.14 -28.09
N LEU A 533 1.64 -32.18 -28.19
CA LEU A 533 2.75 -32.04 -29.16
C LEU A 533 3.58 -30.78 -28.80
N PRO A 534 4.86 -30.69 -29.23
CA PRO A 534 5.92 -29.92 -28.55
C PRO A 534 5.79 -28.41 -28.78
N ILE A 535 6.37 -27.69 -27.84
CA ILE A 535 6.64 -26.27 -27.89
C ILE A 535 7.46 -25.96 -29.16
N ILE A 536 6.86 -25.33 -30.16
CA ILE A 536 7.60 -24.60 -31.20
C ILE A 536 7.66 -23.14 -30.72
N PRO A 537 8.85 -22.51 -30.66
CA PRO A 537 8.97 -21.16 -30.15
C PRO A 537 8.22 -20.17 -31.06
N ILE A 538 7.71 -19.13 -30.40
CA ILE A 538 7.02 -17.97 -30.94
C ILE A 538 7.94 -17.25 -31.95
N ILE A 539 7.97 -17.66 -33.24
CA ILE A 539 8.57 -16.85 -34.34
C ILE A 539 7.70 -16.80 -35.62
N ILE A 540 6.51 -17.41 -35.70
CA ILE A 540 5.68 -17.36 -36.93
C ILE A 540 4.35 -16.61 -36.72
N ILE A 541 4.41 -15.39 -36.18
CA ILE A 541 3.34 -14.40 -36.37
C ILE A 541 3.85 -13.19 -37.19
N ALA A 542 5.18 -12.96 -37.24
CA ALA A 542 5.76 -11.95 -38.13
C ALA A 542 5.80 -12.40 -39.61
N ALA A 543 6.02 -13.68 -39.91
CA ALA A 543 6.17 -14.15 -41.29
C ALA A 543 4.84 -14.26 -42.08
N ILE A 544 3.73 -14.59 -41.42
CA ILE A 544 2.40 -14.65 -42.07
C ILE A 544 1.83 -13.25 -42.27
N GLY A 545 2.10 -12.31 -41.35
CA GLY A 545 1.79 -10.90 -41.52
C GLY A 545 2.55 -10.26 -42.69
N ILE A 546 3.85 -10.55 -42.83
CA ILE A 546 4.67 -10.06 -43.94
C ILE A 546 4.24 -10.69 -45.28
N LEU A 547 3.89 -11.97 -45.30
CA LEU A 547 3.39 -12.62 -46.52
C LEU A 547 2.01 -12.09 -46.95
N ALA A 548 1.11 -11.81 -46.01
CA ALA A 548 -0.19 -11.19 -46.29
C ALA A 548 -0.05 -9.74 -46.79
N ILE A 549 0.90 -8.98 -46.25
CA ILE A 549 1.22 -7.61 -46.70
C ILE A 549 1.88 -7.64 -48.09
N LEU A 550 2.78 -8.58 -48.37
CA LEU A 550 3.39 -8.74 -49.69
C LEU A 550 2.37 -9.21 -50.75
N ILE A 551 1.43 -10.09 -50.39
CA ILE A 551 0.33 -10.51 -51.26
C ILE A 551 -0.64 -9.34 -51.51
N ALA A 552 -0.94 -8.50 -50.50
CA ALA A 552 -1.76 -7.31 -50.65
C ALA A 552 -1.09 -6.23 -51.54
N ILE A 553 0.23 -6.03 -51.40
CA ILE A 553 1.01 -5.12 -52.25
C ILE A 553 1.07 -5.64 -53.70
N ALA A 554 1.24 -6.96 -53.89
CA ALA A 554 1.22 -7.60 -55.21
C ALA A 554 -0.18 -7.51 -55.88
N TYR A 555 -1.26 -7.72 -55.11
CA TYR A 555 -2.63 -7.61 -55.60
C TYR A 555 -2.99 -6.15 -55.97
N TRP A 556 -2.50 -5.17 -55.21
CA TRP A 556 -2.71 -3.76 -55.50
C TRP A 556 -1.91 -3.28 -56.73
N THR A 557 -0.68 -3.78 -56.93
CA THR A 557 0.13 -3.48 -58.13
C THR A 557 -0.39 -4.16 -59.41
N LEU A 558 -1.00 -5.34 -59.31
CA LEU A 558 -1.71 -5.98 -60.43
C LEU A 558 -3.03 -5.27 -60.78
N ARG A 559 -3.77 -4.75 -59.79
CA ARG A 559 -5.02 -4.01 -60.03
C ARG A 559 -4.80 -2.63 -60.67
N MET A 560 -3.63 -2.00 -60.44
CA MET A 560 -3.26 -0.71 -61.03
C MET A 560 -2.72 -0.80 -62.47
N ARG A 561 -2.49 -1.99 -63.03
CA ARG A 561 -2.01 -2.18 -64.42
C ARG A 561 -3.11 -2.53 -65.43
N VAL A 562 -4.34 -2.74 -65.00
CA VAL A 562 -5.47 -2.96 -65.93
C VAL A 562 -6.19 -1.63 -66.16
N LYS A 563 -5.73 -0.86 -67.15
CA LYS A 563 -6.52 0.25 -67.73
C LYS A 563 -7.57 -0.35 -68.68
N PRO A 564 -8.87 -0.05 -68.52
CA PRO A 564 -9.84 -0.33 -69.56
C PRO A 564 -9.65 0.72 -70.67
N LYS A 565 -9.08 0.31 -71.82
CA LYS A 565 -9.13 1.12 -73.03
C LYS A 565 -10.44 0.85 -73.76
N MET A 566 -11.37 1.79 -73.65
CA MET A 566 -12.47 1.94 -74.60
C MET A 566 -11.87 2.25 -75.98
N ALA A 567 -12.26 1.49 -76.99
CA ALA A 567 -12.04 1.82 -78.40
C ALA A 567 -13.39 2.18 -79.02
N VAL A 568 -13.49 3.41 -79.50
CA VAL A 568 -14.51 3.89 -80.43
C VAL A 568 -13.91 3.76 -81.84
N SER A 569 -14.64 3.04 -82.71
CA SER A 569 -14.75 3.20 -84.17
C SER A 569 -13.47 3.37 -85.01
N SER A 570 -13.14 2.37 -85.83
CA SER A 570 -13.45 2.33 -87.28
C SER A 570 -12.54 1.36 -88.07
N ALA A 571 -13.13 0.81 -89.14
CA ALA A 571 -12.50 0.34 -90.38
C ALA A 571 -11.64 -0.96 -90.38
N GLN A 572 -12.31 -2.01 -90.85
CA GLN A 572 -11.97 -2.75 -92.09
C GLN A 572 -10.69 -3.61 -92.19
N THR A 573 -10.97 -4.93 -92.21
CA THR A 573 -10.51 -5.97 -93.16
C THR A 573 -9.06 -6.49 -93.19
N VAL A 574 -8.98 -7.81 -93.48
CA VAL A 574 -7.84 -8.61 -94.00
C VAL A 574 -6.88 -9.11 -92.89
N THR A 575 -6.44 -10.37 -92.78
CA THR A 575 -6.77 -11.75 -93.21
C THR A 575 -5.77 -12.62 -92.40
N GLU A 576 -6.06 -13.92 -92.24
CA GLU A 576 -5.06 -15.01 -92.07
C GLU A 576 -4.09 -15.00 -90.85
N GLN A 577 -3.59 -16.10 -90.33
CA GLN A 577 -3.94 -17.52 -90.24
C GLN A 577 -2.83 -18.12 -89.35
N THR A 578 -3.18 -19.08 -88.51
CA THR A 578 -2.36 -20.23 -88.08
C THR A 578 -1.16 -20.09 -87.12
N ARG A 579 -1.31 -20.89 -86.05
CA ARG A 579 -0.42 -21.98 -85.53
C ARG A 579 0.66 -21.71 -84.48
N ASN A 580 0.42 -22.38 -83.36
CA ASN A 580 1.32 -23.25 -82.57
C ASN A 580 2.58 -22.64 -81.94
N LYS A 581 2.54 -22.47 -80.62
CA LYS A 581 3.13 -23.44 -79.66
C LYS A 581 2.59 -23.19 -78.26
#